data_AF-A0A8T5HH13-F1
#
_entry.id   AF-A0A8T5HH13-F1
#
_cell.length_a   1.000
_cell.length_b   1.000
_cell.length_c   1.000
_cell.angle_alpha   90.00
_cell.angle_beta   90.00
_cell.angle_gamma   90.00
#
_symmetry.space_group_name_H-M   'P 1'
#
loop_
_entity.id
_entity.type
_entity.pdbx_description
1 polymer ?
#
loop_
_entity_poly.entity_id
_entity_poly.type
_entity_poly.pdbx_seq_one_letter_code
_entity_poly.pdbx_strand_id
1 'polypeptide(L)'
;MRQYLLLILGVSIIFSTSAYAQDIQDVEIVISSSNYNYGEKLDYTIIVSEITGEDAIIFITNTNGNKSQLLTLPISQEESRVIAPFAFDSVIWSEGTYELEVQYSGAISITSFTIVNDGTIGIPYWIKDISKIWVSGQTKDDEFAKCIQFLIDENIIFNPKPSQELEIPEWFRITTGWWINNQIPDTIYGDALQFLINDRVIKIPIDQKSFSQELSSDKTL
;
A
#
# COMPACT_ATOMS: atom_id res chain seq x y z
N MET A 1 -66.61 56.33 44.64
CA MET A 1 -65.42 55.45 44.56
C MET A 1 -65.83 54.11 43.95
N ARG A 2 -65.40 53.83 42.73
CA ARG A 2 -65.44 52.51 42.09
C ARG A 2 -64.25 52.48 41.12
N GLN A 3 -63.20 51.76 41.48
CA GLN A 3 -61.96 51.66 40.69
C GLN A 3 -62.14 50.62 39.58
N TYR A 4 -61.71 50.98 38.36
CA TYR A 4 -61.60 50.08 37.22
C TYR A 4 -60.27 49.32 37.31
N LEU A 5 -60.32 48.00 37.14
CA LEU A 5 -59.15 47.14 37.01
C LEU A 5 -58.79 47.03 35.51
N LEU A 6 -57.66 47.61 35.10
CA LEU A 6 -57.07 47.46 33.77
C LEU A 6 -56.22 46.19 33.74
N LEU A 7 -56.52 45.29 32.81
CA LEU A 7 -55.82 44.02 32.59
C LEU A 7 -54.91 44.20 31.37
N ILE A 8 -53.59 44.31 31.60
CA ILE A 8 -52.59 44.44 30.52
C ILE A 8 -52.08 43.06 30.17
N LEU A 9 -52.38 42.61 28.95
CA LEU A 9 -51.81 41.42 28.31
C LEU A 9 -50.33 41.69 27.96
N GLY A 10 -49.42 40.98 28.62
CA GLY A 10 -48.01 40.94 28.22
C GLY A 10 -47.81 39.95 27.08
N VAL A 11 -47.44 40.45 25.90
CA VAL A 11 -46.96 39.63 24.78
C VAL A 11 -45.47 39.38 25.00
N SER A 12 -45.10 38.15 25.32
CA SER A 12 -43.70 37.72 25.36
C SER A 12 -43.24 37.35 23.96
N ILE A 13 -42.43 38.21 23.35
CA ILE A 13 -41.71 37.88 22.10
C ILE A 13 -40.53 37.00 22.49
N ILE A 14 -40.63 35.70 22.19
CA ILE A 14 -39.51 34.78 22.31
C ILE A 14 -38.60 35.01 21.09
N PHE A 15 -37.45 35.63 21.29
CA PHE A 15 -36.37 35.60 20.30
C PHE A 15 -35.72 34.21 20.38
N SER A 16 -36.08 33.33 19.45
CA SER A 16 -35.33 32.10 19.21
C SER A 16 -33.96 32.48 18.65
N THR A 17 -32.91 32.33 19.45
CA THR A 17 -31.54 32.36 18.95
C THR A 17 -31.36 31.19 17.98
N SER A 18 -31.07 31.49 16.72
CA SER A 18 -30.64 30.49 15.75
C SER A 18 -29.32 29.89 16.24
N ALA A 19 -29.34 28.61 16.62
CA ALA A 19 -28.13 27.82 16.75
C ALA A 19 -27.53 27.70 15.34
N TYR A 20 -26.40 28.37 15.10
CA TYR A 20 -25.60 28.11 13.91
C TYR A 20 -24.99 26.71 14.10
N ALA A 21 -25.57 25.71 13.45
CA ALA A 21 -24.85 24.47 13.17
C ALA A 21 -23.72 24.86 12.23
N GLN A 22 -22.51 24.90 12.74
CA GLN A 22 -21.32 25.02 11.89
C GLN A 22 -21.17 23.63 11.27
N ASP A 23 -21.34 23.51 9.95
CA ASP A 23 -21.06 22.25 9.26
C ASP A 23 -19.57 21.95 9.47
N ILE A 24 -19.30 20.92 10.28
CA ILE A 24 -17.94 20.45 10.55
C ILE A 24 -17.62 19.51 9.40
N GLN A 25 -16.52 19.76 8.70
CA GLN A 25 -15.99 18.82 7.71
C GLN A 25 -15.80 17.45 8.35
N ASP A 26 -16.36 16.42 7.72
CA ASP A 26 -16.14 15.03 8.10
C ASP A 26 -15.32 14.33 7.04
N VAL A 27 -14.50 13.38 7.49
CA VAL A 27 -13.72 12.49 6.64
C VAL A 27 -13.74 11.09 7.25
N GLU A 28 -13.89 10.09 6.41
CA GLU A 28 -13.83 8.68 6.78
C GLU A 28 -12.83 7.97 5.88
N ILE A 29 -12.02 7.08 6.47
CA ILE A 29 -11.16 6.17 5.73
C ILE A 29 -11.61 4.72 5.93
N VAL A 30 -12.00 4.08 4.82
CA VAL A 30 -12.51 2.71 4.80
C VAL A 30 -11.50 1.82 4.09
N ILE A 31 -10.85 0.93 4.83
CA ILE A 31 -9.95 -0.08 4.25
C ILE A 31 -10.77 -1.24 3.66
N SER A 32 -10.32 -1.77 2.53
CA SER A 32 -10.99 -2.87 1.83
C SER A 32 -10.84 -4.21 2.56
N SER A 33 -9.74 -4.38 3.31
CA SER A 33 -9.49 -5.52 4.19
C SER A 33 -8.81 -5.05 5.48
N SER A 34 -9.08 -5.74 6.59
CA SER A 34 -8.38 -5.54 7.87
C SER A 34 -7.11 -6.39 8.01
N ASN A 35 -6.95 -7.40 7.15
CA ASN A 35 -5.78 -8.27 7.11
C ASN A 35 -5.24 -8.31 5.68
N TYR A 36 -3.94 -8.11 5.54
CA TYR A 36 -3.23 -8.20 4.27
C TYR A 36 -2.08 -9.20 4.40
N ASN A 37 -1.84 -9.93 3.32
CA ASN A 37 -0.71 -10.84 3.18
C ASN A 37 0.35 -10.23 2.25
N TYR A 38 1.54 -10.81 2.24
CA TYR A 38 2.57 -10.41 1.29
C TYR A 38 2.12 -10.68 -0.16
N GLY A 39 2.39 -9.74 -1.04
CA GLY A 39 1.91 -9.75 -2.43
C GLY A 39 0.54 -9.09 -2.63
N GLU A 40 -0.15 -8.67 -1.56
CA GLU A 40 -1.36 -7.85 -1.63
C GLU A 40 -1.05 -6.35 -1.56
N LYS A 41 -1.93 -5.54 -2.14
CA LYS A 41 -1.82 -4.07 -2.17
C LYS A 41 -2.79 -3.46 -1.17
N LEU A 42 -2.35 -2.44 -0.44
CA LEU A 42 -3.23 -1.63 0.39
C LEU A 42 -4.30 -0.97 -0.49
N ASP A 43 -5.57 -1.15 -0.14
CA ASP A 43 -6.72 -0.66 -0.88
C ASP A 43 -7.72 -0.02 0.09
N TYR A 44 -7.99 1.26 -0.09
CA TYR A 44 -8.86 2.02 0.80
C TYR A 44 -9.63 3.09 0.05
N THR A 45 -10.75 3.51 0.63
CA THR A 45 -11.58 4.61 0.14
C THR A 45 -11.58 5.72 1.17
N ILE A 46 -11.34 6.95 0.72
CA ILE A 46 -11.54 8.16 1.50
C ILE A 46 -12.92 8.69 1.15
N ILE A 47 -13.75 8.95 2.16
CA ILE A 47 -15.08 9.53 2.02
C ILE A 47 -15.06 10.89 2.70
N VAL A 48 -15.49 11.95 2.01
CA VAL A 48 -15.57 13.31 2.55
C VAL A 48 -17.00 13.82 2.51
N SER A 49 -17.42 14.61 3.51
CA SER A 49 -18.75 15.23 3.53
C SER A 49 -18.92 16.36 2.53
N GLU A 50 -17.82 17.03 2.17
CA GLU A 50 -17.77 18.15 1.23
C GLU A 50 -16.40 18.18 0.54
N ILE A 51 -16.37 18.63 -0.73
CA ILE A 51 -15.15 18.81 -1.51
C ILE A 51 -14.69 20.27 -1.37
N THR A 52 -13.59 20.50 -0.66
CA THR A 52 -13.05 21.84 -0.37
C THR A 52 -12.01 22.31 -1.39
N GLY A 53 -11.50 21.40 -2.23
CA GLY A 53 -10.39 21.65 -3.16
C GLY A 53 -9.01 21.56 -2.52
N GLU A 54 -8.91 21.23 -1.23
CA GLU A 54 -7.66 20.88 -0.57
C GLU A 54 -7.19 19.47 -0.96
N ASP A 55 -5.93 19.17 -0.66
CA ASP A 55 -5.38 17.82 -0.77
C ASP A 55 -5.61 17.05 0.54
N ALA A 56 -5.93 15.77 0.44
CA ALA A 56 -5.87 14.84 1.56
C ALA A 56 -4.42 14.40 1.78
N ILE A 57 -4.00 14.35 3.05
CA ILE A 57 -2.68 13.87 3.46
C ILE A 57 -2.85 12.57 4.23
N ILE A 58 -2.19 11.52 3.77
CA ILE A 58 -2.25 10.20 4.38
C ILE A 58 -0.94 9.96 5.12
N PHE A 59 -1.06 9.55 6.36
CA PHE A 59 0.03 9.08 7.18
C PHE A 59 -0.14 7.59 7.45
N ILE A 60 0.98 6.91 7.57
CA ILE A 60 1.05 5.53 8.04
C ILE A 60 1.89 5.50 9.32
N THR A 61 1.40 4.81 10.34
CA THR A 61 2.16 4.51 11.55
C THR A 61 2.54 3.05 11.50
N ASN A 62 3.84 2.75 11.55
CA ASN A 62 4.33 1.39 11.53
C ASN A 62 4.20 0.68 12.89
N THR A 63 4.54 -0.60 12.92
CA THR A 63 4.44 -1.47 14.10
C THR A 63 5.28 -1.02 15.30
N ASN A 64 6.27 -0.14 15.08
CA ASN A 64 7.08 0.47 16.13
C ASN A 64 6.51 1.81 16.63
N GLY A 65 5.37 2.26 16.09
CA GLY A 65 4.77 3.55 16.40
C GLY A 65 5.39 4.73 15.65
N ASN A 66 6.28 4.50 14.68
CA ASN A 66 6.84 5.58 13.88
C ASN A 66 5.84 5.98 12.80
N LYS A 67 5.47 7.28 12.78
CA LYS A 67 4.55 7.86 11.83
C LYS A 67 5.29 8.53 10.67
N SER A 68 4.92 8.17 9.45
CA SER A 68 5.49 8.68 8.21
C SER A 68 4.37 9.16 7.28
N GLN A 69 4.62 10.19 6.48
CA GLN A 69 3.68 10.59 5.44
C GLN A 69 3.74 9.59 4.28
N LEU A 70 2.61 8.98 3.93
CA LEU A 70 2.50 7.98 2.87
C LEU A 70 2.19 8.61 1.52
N LEU A 71 1.20 9.51 1.46
CA LEU A 71 0.70 10.08 0.21
C LEU A 71 0.03 11.43 0.44
N THR A 72 0.11 12.31 -0.55
CA THR A 72 -0.75 13.49 -0.66
C THR A 72 -1.51 13.37 -1.98
N LEU A 73 -2.84 13.51 -1.94
CA LEU A 73 -3.67 13.44 -3.13
C LEU A 73 -4.79 14.49 -3.14
N PRO A 74 -5.12 15.06 -4.31
CA PRO A 74 -6.26 15.96 -4.44
C PRO A 74 -7.59 15.18 -4.30
N ILE A 75 -8.55 15.78 -3.60
CA ILE A 75 -9.92 15.25 -3.51
C ILE A 75 -10.82 16.00 -4.50
N SER A 76 -11.35 15.27 -5.47
CA SER A 76 -12.23 15.82 -6.53
C SER A 76 -13.63 15.22 -6.53
N GLN A 77 -13.88 14.24 -5.67
CA GLN A 77 -15.14 13.52 -5.52
C GLN A 77 -15.31 13.09 -4.07
N GLU A 78 -16.56 12.94 -3.62
CA GLU A 78 -16.91 12.56 -2.25
C GLU A 78 -16.29 11.22 -1.83
N GLU A 79 -16.22 10.24 -2.74
CA GLU A 79 -15.59 8.94 -2.51
C GLU A 79 -14.37 8.74 -3.41
N SER A 80 -13.18 8.69 -2.83
CA SER A 80 -11.91 8.53 -3.54
C SER A 80 -11.24 7.21 -3.17
N ARG A 81 -11.32 6.20 -4.06
CA ARG A 81 -10.62 4.92 -3.88
C ARG A 81 -9.15 5.03 -4.28
N VAL A 82 -8.28 4.53 -3.43
CA VAL A 82 -6.83 4.53 -3.59
C VAL A 82 -6.31 3.10 -3.44
N ILE A 83 -5.54 2.67 -4.44
CA ILE A 83 -4.84 1.39 -4.43
C ILE A 83 -3.34 1.69 -4.43
N ALA A 84 -2.59 1.10 -3.50
CA ALA A 84 -1.15 1.27 -3.45
C ALA A 84 -0.47 0.81 -4.76
N PRO A 85 0.56 1.52 -5.22
CA PRO A 85 1.25 1.16 -6.46
C PRO A 85 1.95 -0.21 -6.35
N PHE A 86 2.38 -0.58 -5.15
CA PHE A 86 3.15 -1.78 -4.86
C PHE A 86 2.48 -2.62 -3.77
N ALA A 87 2.74 -3.92 -3.82
CA ALA A 87 2.29 -4.85 -2.80
C ALA A 87 3.20 -4.82 -1.58
N PHE A 88 2.72 -5.37 -0.46
CA PHE A 88 3.55 -5.63 0.71
C PHE A 88 4.56 -6.74 0.44
N ASP A 89 5.80 -6.56 0.92
CA ASP A 89 6.88 -7.54 0.89
C ASP A 89 7.56 -7.60 2.26
N SER A 90 8.21 -8.72 2.55
CA SER A 90 8.82 -8.96 3.87
C SER A 90 10.13 -8.20 4.12
N VAL A 91 10.72 -7.58 3.09
CA VAL A 91 11.97 -6.83 3.21
C VAL A 91 11.70 -5.42 3.72
N ILE A 92 10.60 -4.82 3.26
CA ILE A 92 10.18 -3.46 3.62
C ILE A 92 9.18 -3.49 4.80
N TRP A 93 8.28 -4.47 4.82
CA TRP A 93 7.15 -4.50 5.75
C TRP A 93 7.25 -5.67 6.73
N SER A 94 7.22 -5.34 8.02
CA SER A 94 7.12 -6.34 9.08
C SER A 94 5.68 -6.76 9.34
N GLU A 95 5.49 -7.98 9.82
CA GLU A 95 4.20 -8.43 10.32
C GLU A 95 3.75 -7.58 11.51
N GLY A 96 2.44 -7.35 11.63
CA GLY A 96 1.83 -6.61 12.73
C GLY A 96 0.84 -5.56 12.28
N THR A 97 0.36 -4.78 13.24
CA THR A 97 -0.69 -3.79 13.03
C THR A 97 -0.10 -2.43 12.68
N TYR A 98 -0.63 -1.84 11.62
CA TYR A 98 -0.33 -0.51 11.11
C TYR A 98 -1.56 0.37 11.29
N GLU A 99 -1.35 1.66 11.52
CA GLU A 99 -2.41 2.66 11.51
C GLU A 99 -2.34 3.48 10.23
N LEU A 100 -3.50 3.77 9.66
CA LEU A 100 -3.65 4.64 8.49
C LEU A 100 -4.49 5.83 8.92
N GLU A 101 -3.92 7.02 8.77
CA GLU A 101 -4.56 8.27 9.13
C GLU A 101 -4.73 9.12 7.88
N VAL A 102 -5.94 9.62 7.65
CA VAL A 102 -6.21 10.65 6.64
C VAL A 102 -6.48 11.97 7.34
N GLN A 103 -5.88 13.05 6.83
CA GLN A 103 -6.18 14.41 7.20
C GLN A 103 -6.73 15.15 5.97
N TYR A 104 -7.87 15.82 6.11
CA TYR A 104 -8.50 16.57 5.03
C TYR A 104 -9.28 17.77 5.57
N SER A 105 -8.92 18.98 5.14
CA SER A 105 -9.56 20.25 5.55
C SER A 105 -9.82 20.36 7.07
N GLY A 106 -8.82 19.96 7.86
CA GLY A 106 -8.86 19.97 9.32
C GLY A 106 -9.55 18.78 9.98
N ALA A 107 -10.27 17.95 9.22
CA ALA A 107 -10.83 16.68 9.69
C ALA A 107 -9.76 15.58 9.68
N ILE A 108 -9.87 14.64 10.62
CA ILE A 108 -8.94 13.51 10.76
C ILE A 108 -9.74 12.23 10.93
N SER A 109 -9.36 11.19 10.21
CA SER A 109 -9.89 9.83 10.38
C SER A 109 -8.76 8.83 10.45
N ILE A 110 -8.89 7.85 11.35
CA ILE A 110 -7.86 6.85 11.63
C ILE A 110 -8.50 5.47 11.56
N THR A 111 -7.81 4.55 10.90
CA THR A 111 -8.15 3.13 10.87
C THR A 111 -6.88 2.29 11.01
N SER A 112 -7.01 0.97 11.11
CA SER A 112 -5.86 0.08 11.27
C SER A 112 -6.02 -1.19 10.44
N PHE A 113 -4.91 -1.70 9.91
CA PHE A 113 -4.85 -2.99 9.25
C PHE A 113 -3.67 -3.81 9.79
N THR A 114 -3.70 -5.12 9.60
CA THR A 114 -2.62 -6.01 10.03
C THR A 114 -2.00 -6.69 8.81
N ILE A 115 -0.67 -6.70 8.77
CA ILE A 115 0.10 -7.54 7.84
C ILE A 115 0.39 -8.87 8.52
N VAL A 116 0.05 -9.97 7.86
CA VAL A 116 0.33 -11.33 8.34
C VAL A 116 1.08 -12.11 7.27
N ASN A 117 1.91 -13.06 7.70
CA ASN A 117 2.57 -13.98 6.80
C ASN A 117 1.84 -15.33 6.76
N ASP A 118 1.03 -15.54 5.72
CA ASP A 118 0.38 -16.83 5.44
C ASP A 118 1.21 -17.74 4.50
N GLY A 119 2.41 -17.29 4.12
CA GLY A 119 3.29 -17.95 3.18
C GLY A 119 3.13 -17.49 1.72
N THR A 120 2.26 -16.53 1.41
CA THR A 120 2.22 -15.93 0.08
C THR A 120 3.48 -15.14 -0.23
N ILE A 121 3.83 -15.09 -1.51
CA ILE A 121 5.04 -14.40 -1.97
C ILE A 121 4.72 -12.94 -2.33
N GLY A 122 5.30 -12.01 -1.58
CA GLY A 122 5.42 -10.60 -1.93
C GLY A 122 6.81 -10.30 -2.48
N ILE A 123 6.89 -9.57 -3.60
CA ILE A 123 8.16 -9.29 -4.26
C ILE A 123 8.47 -7.79 -4.10
N PRO A 124 9.64 -7.44 -3.55
CA PRO A 124 10.06 -6.05 -3.42
C PRO A 124 9.93 -5.27 -4.74
N TYR A 125 9.30 -4.11 -4.69
CA TYR A 125 8.90 -3.38 -5.89
C TYR A 125 10.06 -3.07 -6.84
N TRP A 126 11.25 -2.80 -6.31
CA TRP A 126 12.43 -2.46 -7.11
C TRP A 126 12.91 -3.63 -7.98
N ILE A 127 12.60 -4.90 -7.63
CA ILE A 127 12.88 -6.06 -8.48
C ILE A 127 12.05 -5.98 -9.77
N LYS A 128 10.82 -5.45 -9.68
CA LYS A 128 9.95 -5.24 -10.84
C LYS A 128 10.59 -4.25 -11.81
N ASP A 129 11.26 -3.22 -11.31
CA ASP A 129 11.94 -2.22 -12.15
C ASP A 129 13.16 -2.79 -12.88
N ILE A 130 13.98 -3.60 -12.21
CA ILE A 130 15.09 -4.30 -12.87
C ILE A 130 14.56 -5.31 -13.90
N SER A 131 13.45 -5.97 -13.58
CA SER A 131 12.80 -6.93 -14.47
C SER A 131 12.26 -6.31 -15.75
N LYS A 132 11.81 -5.04 -15.72
CA LYS A 132 11.43 -4.29 -16.93
C LYS A 132 12.61 -4.14 -17.90
N ILE A 133 13.78 -3.79 -17.37
CA ILE A 133 15.00 -3.62 -18.17
C ILE A 133 15.40 -4.98 -18.76
N TRP A 134 15.33 -6.05 -17.99
CA TRP A 134 15.62 -7.41 -18.45
C TRP A 134 14.65 -7.88 -19.53
N VAL A 135 13.33 -7.77 -19.34
CA VAL A 135 12.32 -8.15 -20.34
C VAL A 135 12.52 -7.37 -21.65
N SER A 136 12.96 -6.12 -21.59
CA SER A 136 13.24 -5.31 -22.78
C SER A 136 14.52 -5.71 -23.54
N GLY A 137 15.30 -6.66 -23.01
CA GLY A 137 16.57 -7.12 -23.60
C GLY A 137 17.73 -6.14 -23.41
N GLN A 138 17.56 -5.09 -22.61
CA GLN A 138 18.59 -4.09 -22.33
C GLN A 138 19.63 -4.58 -21.31
N THR A 139 19.36 -5.69 -20.62
CA THR A 139 20.32 -6.33 -19.72
C THR A 139 20.32 -7.84 -19.90
N LYS A 140 21.39 -8.48 -19.42
CA LYS A 140 21.65 -9.91 -19.56
C LYS A 140 21.00 -10.72 -18.43
N ASP A 141 20.93 -12.03 -18.63
CA ASP A 141 20.37 -12.97 -17.65
C ASP A 141 21.14 -12.98 -16.34
N ASP A 142 22.46 -12.77 -16.37
CA ASP A 142 23.27 -12.72 -15.16
C ASP A 142 22.90 -11.54 -14.24
N GLU A 143 22.42 -10.43 -14.78
CA GLU A 143 21.92 -9.30 -13.98
C GLU A 143 20.55 -9.59 -13.35
N PHE A 144 19.65 -10.22 -14.10
CA PHE A 144 18.36 -10.65 -13.57
C PHE A 144 18.50 -11.78 -12.54
N ALA A 145 19.47 -12.68 -12.74
CA ALA A 145 19.81 -13.73 -11.79
C ALA A 145 20.25 -13.18 -10.42
N LYS A 146 20.86 -11.97 -10.37
CA LYS A 146 21.17 -11.29 -9.09
C LYS A 146 19.91 -10.93 -8.30
N CYS A 147 18.80 -10.63 -8.99
CA CYS A 147 17.52 -10.35 -8.35
C CYS A 147 16.90 -11.64 -7.79
N ILE A 148 16.94 -12.73 -8.56
CA ILE A 148 16.48 -14.04 -8.07
C ILE A 148 17.34 -14.49 -6.89
N GLN A 149 18.66 -14.29 -6.95
CA GLN A 149 19.57 -14.59 -5.85
C GLN A 149 19.24 -13.74 -4.61
N PHE A 150 18.91 -12.47 -4.77
CA PHE A 150 18.44 -11.65 -3.65
C PHE A 150 17.17 -12.23 -3.01
N LEU A 151 16.18 -12.64 -3.81
CA LEU A 151 14.97 -13.28 -3.28
C LEU A 151 15.28 -14.58 -2.51
N ILE A 152 16.33 -15.31 -2.94
CA ILE A 152 16.81 -16.50 -2.23
C ILE A 152 17.47 -16.12 -0.90
N ASP A 153 18.34 -15.11 -0.91
CA ASP A 153 19.06 -14.66 0.30
C ASP A 153 18.09 -14.13 1.38
N GLU A 154 17.03 -13.43 0.96
CA GLU A 154 15.98 -12.91 1.85
C GLU A 154 14.90 -13.97 2.21
N ASN A 155 15.09 -15.23 1.81
CA ASN A 155 14.16 -16.34 2.05
C ASN A 155 12.74 -16.12 1.49
N ILE A 156 12.58 -15.28 0.46
CA ILE A 156 11.32 -15.11 -0.27
C ILE A 156 11.12 -16.27 -1.26
N ILE A 157 12.21 -16.74 -1.87
CA ILE A 157 12.25 -17.89 -2.76
C ILE A 157 13.20 -18.93 -2.19
N PHE A 158 12.78 -20.18 -2.13
CA PHE A 158 13.61 -21.28 -1.66
C PHE A 158 14.32 -21.99 -2.82
N ASN A 159 15.64 -22.12 -2.76
CA ASN A 159 16.42 -22.91 -3.72
C ASN A 159 17.11 -24.11 -3.05
N PRO A 160 16.48 -25.30 -3.05
CA PRO A 160 17.05 -26.48 -2.40
C PRO A 160 18.20 -27.13 -3.18
N LYS A 161 18.38 -26.78 -4.46
CA LYS A 161 19.28 -27.47 -5.39
C LYS A 161 20.03 -26.46 -6.26
N PRO A 162 20.98 -25.71 -5.69
CA PRO A 162 21.71 -24.71 -6.46
C PRO A 162 22.54 -25.37 -7.57
N SER A 163 22.94 -24.59 -8.57
CA SER A 163 23.59 -25.06 -9.79
C SER A 163 25.00 -24.47 -9.94
N GLN A 164 25.84 -25.03 -10.80
CA GLN A 164 27.08 -24.35 -11.23
C GLN A 164 26.85 -23.49 -12.48
N GLU A 165 25.75 -23.73 -13.18
CA GLU A 165 25.38 -23.06 -14.42
C GLU A 165 24.14 -22.19 -14.19
N LEU A 166 24.14 -21.02 -14.84
CA LEU A 166 22.96 -20.16 -14.97
C LEU A 166 22.12 -20.64 -16.16
N GLU A 167 20.85 -20.93 -15.91
CA GLU A 167 19.87 -21.24 -16.96
C GLU A 167 18.55 -20.53 -16.66
N ILE A 168 18.13 -19.66 -17.56
CA ILE A 168 16.82 -19.01 -17.54
C ILE A 168 16.22 -19.20 -18.94
N PRO A 169 15.14 -19.98 -19.09
CA PRO A 169 14.54 -20.17 -20.41
C PRO A 169 14.03 -18.85 -21.00
N GLU A 170 14.26 -18.61 -22.28
CA GLU A 170 13.85 -17.37 -22.95
C GLU A 170 12.34 -17.09 -22.82
N TRP A 171 11.52 -18.14 -22.84
CA TRP A 171 10.07 -17.99 -22.68
C TRP A 171 9.67 -17.43 -21.31
N PHE A 172 10.52 -17.54 -20.28
CA PHE A 172 10.23 -17.01 -18.95
C PHE A 172 10.10 -15.48 -18.96
N ARG A 173 10.80 -14.79 -19.89
CA ARG A 173 10.63 -13.34 -20.11
C ARG A 173 9.19 -12.95 -20.40
N ILE A 174 8.41 -13.81 -21.05
CA ILE A 174 6.99 -13.55 -21.34
C ILE A 174 6.19 -13.52 -20.04
N THR A 175 6.44 -14.48 -19.14
CA THR A 175 5.78 -14.56 -17.83
C THR A 175 6.15 -13.37 -16.95
N THR A 176 7.44 -13.02 -16.92
CA THR A 176 7.92 -11.79 -16.25
C THR A 176 7.31 -10.54 -16.88
N GLY A 177 7.11 -10.53 -18.20
CA GLY A 177 6.41 -9.48 -18.94
C GLY A 177 4.98 -9.26 -18.47
N TRP A 178 4.22 -10.33 -18.22
CA TRP A 178 2.87 -10.22 -17.65
C TRP A 178 2.90 -9.64 -16.24
N TRP A 179 3.87 -10.05 -15.43
CA TRP A 179 4.03 -9.57 -14.06
C TRP A 179 4.41 -8.09 -13.97
N ILE A 180 5.41 -7.62 -14.72
CA ILE A 180 5.83 -6.21 -14.71
C ILE A 180 4.74 -5.26 -15.22
N ASN A 181 3.82 -5.76 -16.05
CA ASN A 181 2.67 -5.03 -16.57
C ASN A 181 1.42 -5.16 -15.69
N ASN A 182 1.56 -5.71 -14.46
CA ASN A 182 0.47 -5.94 -13.50
C ASN A 182 -0.67 -6.82 -14.04
N GLN A 183 -0.41 -7.68 -15.03
CA GLN A 183 -1.41 -8.64 -15.55
C GLN A 183 -1.51 -9.89 -14.67
N ILE A 184 -0.46 -10.20 -13.91
CA ILE A 184 -0.46 -11.20 -12.85
C ILE A 184 0.10 -10.59 -11.56
N PRO A 185 -0.42 -10.95 -10.38
CA PRO A 185 0.07 -10.46 -9.10
C PRO A 185 1.41 -11.09 -8.72
N ASP A 186 2.06 -10.51 -7.71
CA ASP A 186 3.36 -10.97 -7.22
C ASP A 186 3.31 -12.41 -6.70
N THR A 187 2.20 -12.82 -6.08
CA THR A 187 1.98 -14.18 -5.57
C THR A 187 2.06 -15.22 -6.69
N ILE A 188 1.31 -15.02 -7.77
CA ILE A 188 1.27 -15.93 -8.92
C ILE A 188 2.64 -15.99 -9.63
N TYR A 189 3.30 -14.85 -9.80
CA TYR A 189 4.62 -14.81 -10.41
C TYR A 189 5.70 -15.46 -9.53
N GLY A 190 5.65 -15.20 -8.22
CA GLY A 190 6.51 -15.81 -7.21
C GLY A 190 6.35 -17.33 -7.15
N ASP A 191 5.12 -17.83 -7.12
CA ASP A 191 4.81 -19.26 -7.14
C ASP A 191 5.35 -19.94 -8.40
N ALA A 192 5.17 -19.31 -9.57
CA ALA A 192 5.72 -19.82 -10.82
C ALA A 192 7.25 -19.86 -10.79
N LEU A 193 7.91 -18.79 -10.32
CA LEU A 193 9.36 -18.75 -10.18
C LEU A 193 9.86 -19.83 -9.20
N GLN A 194 9.20 -19.97 -8.05
CA GLN A 194 9.49 -20.97 -7.03
C GLN A 194 9.39 -22.39 -7.60
N PHE A 195 8.33 -22.68 -8.34
CA PHE A 195 8.14 -23.96 -9.00
C PHE A 195 9.26 -24.26 -10.01
N LEU A 196 9.60 -23.30 -10.88
CA LEU A 196 10.62 -23.48 -11.91
C LEU A 196 12.02 -23.69 -11.35
N ILE A 197 12.35 -23.06 -10.22
CA ILE A 197 13.60 -23.30 -9.49
C ILE A 197 13.61 -24.71 -8.87
N ASN A 198 12.51 -25.12 -8.23
CA ASN A 198 12.38 -26.44 -7.62
C ASN A 198 12.56 -27.58 -8.64
N ASP A 199 12.00 -27.40 -9.84
CA ASP A 199 12.08 -28.34 -10.95
C ASP A 199 13.37 -28.21 -11.78
N ARG A 200 14.27 -27.30 -11.39
CA ARG A 200 15.56 -27.03 -12.06
C ARG A 200 15.41 -26.60 -13.53
N VAL A 201 14.26 -26.04 -13.88
CA VAL A 201 14.02 -25.38 -15.18
C VAL A 201 14.71 -24.02 -15.20
N ILE A 202 14.62 -23.28 -14.10
CA ILE A 202 15.49 -22.13 -13.81
C ILE A 202 16.60 -22.60 -12.87
N LYS A 203 17.85 -22.29 -13.21
CA LYS A 203 19.03 -22.65 -12.43
C LYS A 203 19.80 -21.40 -12.06
N ILE A 204 20.03 -21.20 -10.77
CA ILE A 204 20.83 -20.09 -10.25
C ILE A 204 22.18 -20.63 -9.75
N PRO A 205 23.31 -20.02 -10.16
CA PRO A 205 24.64 -20.42 -9.71
C PRO A 205 24.85 -20.30 -8.20
N ILE A 206 25.62 -21.22 -7.60
CA ILE A 206 25.99 -21.19 -6.17
C ILE A 206 26.78 -19.92 -5.80
N ASP A 207 27.61 -19.43 -6.71
CA ASP A 207 28.47 -18.27 -6.54
C ASP A 207 27.86 -16.97 -7.08
N GLN A 208 26.59 -17.01 -7.49
CA GLN A 208 25.85 -15.83 -7.91
C GLN A 208 25.84 -14.83 -6.76
N LYS A 209 26.27 -13.60 -7.03
CA LYS A 209 26.11 -12.52 -6.07
C LYS A 209 24.70 -11.98 -6.14
N SER A 210 24.06 -11.78 -5.00
CA SER A 210 22.81 -11.02 -4.96
C SER A 210 23.04 -9.57 -5.36
N PHE A 211 21.96 -8.93 -5.79
CA PHE A 211 21.96 -7.51 -6.04
C PHE A 211 22.25 -6.79 -4.71
N SER A 212 23.43 -6.18 -4.59
CA SER A 212 23.74 -5.33 -3.43
C SER A 212 22.98 -4.01 -3.57
N GLN A 213 22.07 -3.73 -2.63
CA GLN A 213 21.48 -2.41 -2.49
C GLN A 213 22.58 -1.40 -2.12
N GLU A 214 23.23 -0.77 -3.11
CA GLU A 214 23.87 0.54 -2.94
C GLU A 214 22.91 1.69 -3.29
N LEU A 215 21.63 1.41 -3.53
CA LEU A 215 20.61 2.43 -3.73
C LEU A 215 19.51 2.34 -2.65
N SER A 216 19.33 3.48 -1.99
CA SER A 216 18.35 3.84 -0.95
C SER A 216 18.74 3.56 0.50
N SER A 217 19.41 4.54 1.08
CA SER A 217 19.49 4.81 2.52
C SER A 217 18.15 5.29 3.11
N ASP A 218 17.02 4.81 2.60
CA ASP A 218 15.69 5.15 3.11
C ASP A 218 14.90 3.86 3.30
N LYS A 219 15.31 3.09 4.32
CA LYS A 219 14.49 2.03 4.95
C LYS A 219 13.46 2.64 5.92
N THR A 220 13.14 3.93 5.77
CA THR A 220 12.30 4.69 6.67
C THR A 220 11.02 5.11 5.96
N LEU A 221 10.08 4.16 5.88
CA LEU A 221 8.66 4.47 6.00
C LEU A 221 8.13 3.77 7.24
#